data_AF-A0A3D4ATR0-F1
#
_entry.id   AF-A0A3D4ATR0-F1
#
_cell.length_a   1.000
_cell.length_b   1.000
_cell.length_c   1.000
_cell.angle_alpha   90.00
_cell.angle_beta   90.00
_cell.angle_gamma   90.00
#
_symmetry.space_group_name_H-M   'P 1'
#
loop_
_entity.id
_entity.type
_entity.pdbx_description
1 polymer ?
#
loop_
_entity_poly.entity_id
_entity_poly.type
_entity_poly.pdbx_seq_one_letter_code
_entity_poly.pdbx_strand_id
1 'polypeptide(L)' 'TLFYPMTTNKEGGSGLGLSIAQTLIDQHDGYIECDSWPGHTEFNIYLPFTD' A
#
# COMPACT_ATOMS: atom_id res chain seq x y z
N THR A 1 -8.03 -6.31 -3.12
CA THR A 1 -8.96 -5.34 -2.49
C THR A 1 -8.26 -4.41 -1.50
N LEU A 2 -7.16 -4.81 -0.87
CA LEU A 2 -6.47 -4.01 0.16
C LEU A 2 -6.10 -2.57 -0.25
N PHE A 3 -5.69 -2.35 -1.49
CA PHE A 3 -5.31 -1.02 -2.00
C PHE A 3 -6.46 -0.22 -2.63
N TYR A 4 -7.69 -0.74 -2.59
CA TYR A 4 -8.85 0.02 -3.07
C TYR A 4 -9.21 1.12 -2.05
N PRO A 5 -9.55 2.32 -2.52
CA PRO A 5 -10.02 3.40 -1.66
C PRO A 5 -11.16 2.95 -0.75
N MET A 6 -11.26 3.57 0.44
CA MET A 6 -12.31 3.34 1.42
C MET A 6 -12.30 1.93 2.06
N THR A 7 -11.24 1.15 1.86
CA THR A 7 -11.06 -0.15 2.53
C THR A 7 -10.41 0.07 3.89
N THR A 8 -11.17 -0.03 4.98
CA THR A 8 -10.65 0.10 6.35
C THR A 8 -11.40 -0.80 7.33
N ASN A 9 -10.66 -1.43 8.23
CA ASN A 9 -11.22 -2.11 9.41
C ASN A 9 -11.12 -1.25 10.68
N LYS A 10 -10.56 -0.03 10.57
CA LYS A 10 -10.41 0.92 11.67
C LYS A 10 -11.63 1.82 11.75
N GLU A 11 -12.26 1.86 12.92
CA GLU A 11 -13.35 2.78 13.25
C GLU A 11 -12.88 4.24 13.09
N GLY A 12 -13.62 5.03 12.31
CA GLY A 12 -13.26 6.41 11.95
C GLY A 12 -12.10 6.57 10.96
N GLY A 13 -11.54 5.48 10.42
CA GLY A 13 -10.53 5.54 9.36
C GLY A 13 -11.15 5.88 8.00
N SER A 14 -10.46 6.67 7.17
CA SER A 14 -10.94 6.98 5.81
C SER A 14 -10.75 5.83 4.81
N GLY A 15 -9.85 4.88 5.10
CA GLY A 15 -9.49 3.82 4.14
C GLY A 15 -8.78 4.30 2.88
N LEU A 16 -8.23 5.53 2.89
CA LEU A 16 -7.58 6.13 1.71
C LEU A 16 -6.05 5.97 1.70
N GLY A 17 -5.44 5.66 2.84
CA GLY A 17 -3.98 5.67 2.99
C GLY A 17 -3.26 4.73 2.02
N LEU A 18 -3.74 3.49 1.90
CA LEU A 18 -3.13 2.49 1.02
C LEU A 18 -3.35 2.78 -0.47
N SER A 19 -4.51 3.33 -0.86
CA SER A 19 -4.73 3.77 -2.24
C SER A 19 -3.81 4.93 -2.62
N ILE A 20 -3.60 5.89 -1.70
CA ILE A 20 -2.68 7.01 -1.93
C ILE A 20 -1.24 6.49 -2.05
N ALA A 21 -0.82 5.59 -1.15
CA ALA A 21 0.51 4.99 -1.20
C ALA A 21 0.75 4.25 -2.53
N GLN A 22 -0.22 3.45 -2.98
CA GLN A 22 -0.14 2.77 -4.27
C GLN A 22 0.02 3.76 -5.43
N THR A 23 -0.78 4.83 -5.47
CA THR A 23 -0.67 5.86 -6.50
C THR A 23 0.69 6.56 -6.51
N LEU A 24 1.22 6.90 -5.33
CA LEU A 24 2.53 7.56 -5.24
C LEU A 24 3.66 6.65 -5.73
N ILE A 25 3.61 5.37 -5.37
CA ILE A 25 4.64 4.38 -5.77
C ILE A 25 4.58 4.12 -7.28
N ASP A 26 3.38 4.00 -7.84
CA ASP A 26 3.15 3.85 -9.29
C ASP A 26 3.69 5.07 -10.08
N GLN A 27 3.51 6.29 -9.56
CA GLN A 27 4.09 7.51 -10.15
C GLN A 27 5.62 7.54 -10.17
N HIS A 28 6.28 6.72 -9.34
CA HIS A 28 7.74 6.57 -9.33
C HIS A 28 8.17 5.30 -10.07
N ASP A 29 7.33 4.77 -10.97
CA ASP A 29 7.57 3.55 -11.74
C ASP A 29 7.85 2.32 -10.85
N GLY A 30 7.36 2.35 -9.61
CA GLY A 30 7.52 1.30 -8.61
C GLY A 30 6.25 0.49 -8.39
N TYR A 31 6.32 -0.46 -7.45
CA TYR A 31 5.15 -1.21 -6.98
C TYR A 31 5.23 -1.56 -5.50
N ILE A 32 4.07 -1.90 -4.92
CA ILE A 32 3.91 -2.28 -3.51
C ILE A 32 3.27 -3.65 -3.37
N GLU A 33 3.85 -4.49 -2.52
CA GLU A 33 3.32 -5.80 -2.14
C GLU A 33 2.96 -5.83 -0.65
N CYS A 34 2.04 -6.71 -0.26
CA CYS A 34 1.68 -6.94 1.13
C CYS A 34 1.82 -8.42 1.46
N ASP A 35 2.68 -8.75 2.42
CA ASP A 35 2.79 -10.08 3.01
C ASP A 35 2.28 -10.02 4.46
N SER A 36 1.29 -10.85 4.76
CA SER A 36 0.59 -10.78 6.05
C SER A 36 0.15 -12.15 6.54
N TRP A 37 0.39 -12.38 7.83
CA TRP A 37 -0.07 -13.54 8.59
C TRP A 37 -0.43 -13.09 10.02
N PRO A 38 -1.12 -13.91 10.83
CA PRO A 38 -1.52 -13.51 12.18
C PRO A 38 -0.32 -13.01 13.02
N GLY A 39 -0.42 -11.79 13.53
CA GLY A 39 0.64 -11.14 14.32
C GLY A 39 1.70 -10.41 13.50
N HIS A 40 1.61 -10.42 12.16
CA HIS A 40 2.58 -9.77 11.28
C HIS A 40 1.92 -9.18 10.03
N THR A 41 2.36 -7.99 9.65
CA THR A 41 1.96 -7.36 8.39
C THR A 41 3.14 -6.57 7.89
N GLU A 42 3.61 -6.90 6.71
CA GLU A 42 4.71 -6.24 6.04
C GLU A 42 4.25 -5.71 4.69
N PHE A 43 4.73 -4.52 4.36
CA PHE A 43 4.54 -3.91 3.06
C PHE A 43 5.92 -3.73 2.42
N ASN A 44 6.11 -4.35 1.25
CA ASN A 44 7.35 -4.30 0.49
C ASN A 44 7.19 -3.31 -0.65
N ILE A 45 8.10 -2.33 -0.75
CA ILE A 45 8.07 -1.29 -1.79
C ILE A 45 9.29 -1.48 -2.69
N TYR A 46 9.04 -1.56 -3.99
CA TYR A 46 10.05 -1.72 -5.01
C TYR A 46 10.06 -0.47 -5.88
N LEU A 47 11.20 0.20 -5.93
CA LEU A 47 11.43 1.36 -6.79
C LEU A 47 12.54 1.04 -7.79
N PRO A 48 12.41 1.46 -9.05
CA PRO A 48 13.47 1.31 -10.02
C PRO A 48 14.66 2.19 -9.63
N PHE A 49 15.87 1.67 -9.82
CA PHE A 49 17.10 2.45 -9.69
C PHE A 49 17.46 3.04 -11.05
N THR A 50 17.65 4.35 -11.10
CA THR A 50 18.21 5.05 -12.25
C THR A 50 19.62 5.53 -11.91
N ASP A 51 20.60 5.17 -12.73
CA ASP A 51 22.01 5.60 -12.63
C ASP A 51 22.19 7.12 -12.71
#